data_AF-A0A8X6F8P0-F1
#
_entry.id   AF-A0A8X6F8P0-F1
#
_cell.length_a   1.000
_cell.length_b   1.000
_cell.length_c   1.000
_cell.angle_alpha   90.00
_cell.angle_beta   90.00
_cell.angle_gamma   90.00
#
_symmetry.space_group_name_H-M   'P 1'
#
loop_
_entity.id
_entity.type
_entity.pdbx_description
1 polymer ?
#
loop_
_entity_poly.entity_id
_entity_poly.type
_entity_poly.pdbx_seq_one_letter_code
_entity_poly.pdbx_strand_id
1 'polypeptide(L)'
;MTVPMREEILRKANQLSRILESYQLCEDLSVDFDMENKGRYWVSGRPLTVEGVDSTPLYVEFTSKVFDFAFLKEQFQQNSPKIVIDCSNGGNS
;
A
#
# COMPACT_ATOMS: atom_id res chain seq x y z
N MET A 1 -3.89 9.06 0.98
CA MET A 1 -4.51 9.52 2.24
C MET A 1 -3.87 8.76 3.38
N THR A 2 -3.00 9.40 4.17
CA THR A 2 -2.52 8.82 5.43
C THR A 2 -3.66 8.92 6.44
N VAL A 3 -4.22 7.79 6.86
CA VAL A 3 -5.11 7.78 8.02
C VAL A 3 -4.28 8.22 9.23
N PRO A 4 -4.66 9.29 9.93
CA PRO A 4 -3.86 9.77 11.05
C PRO A 4 -3.83 8.70 12.14
N MET A 5 -2.63 8.34 12.56
CA MET A 5 -2.42 7.46 13.71
C MET A 5 -3.03 8.14 14.95
N ARG A 6 -3.73 7.38 15.80
CA ARG A 6 -4.30 7.93 17.04
C ARG A 6 -3.20 8.60 17.87
N GLU A 7 -3.48 9.78 18.40
CA GLU A 7 -2.50 10.63 19.11
C GLU A 7 -1.78 9.88 20.24
N GLU A 8 -2.48 9.02 20.98
CA GLU A 8 -1.89 8.23 22.04
C GLU A 8 -0.82 7.24 21.53
N ILE A 9 -1.05 6.64 20.36
CA ILE A 9 -0.11 5.71 19.73
C ILE A 9 1.09 6.48 19.20
N LEU A 10 0.86 7.62 18.55
CA LEU A 10 1.92 8.49 18.06
C LEU A 10 2.82 9.00 19.20
N ARG A 11 2.21 9.42 20.32
CA ARG A 11 2.95 9.86 21.51
C ARG A 11 3.79 8.74 22.10
N LYS A 12 3.25 7.52 22.20
CA LYS A 12 4.00 6.34 22.68
C LYS A 12 5.16 5.99 21.74
N ALA A 13 4.95 6.00 20.43
CA ALA A 13 6.01 5.76 19.45
C ALA A 13 7.14 6.80 19.58
N ASN A 14 6.78 8.08 19.71
CA ASN A 14 7.73 9.18 19.94
C ASN A 14 8.48 9.08 21.27
N GLN A 15 7.84 8.59 22.33
CA GLN A 15 8.50 8.39 23.60
C GLN A 15 9.50 7.23 23.53
N LEU A 16 9.12 6.11 22.90
CA LEU A 16 9.99 4.95 22.71
C LEU A 16 11.18 5.26 21.82
N SER A 17 10.99 6.02 20.73
CA SER A 17 12.10 6.39 19.84
C SER A 17 13.19 7.23 20.51
N ARG A 18 12.84 7.99 21.55
CA ARG A 18 13.79 8.81 22.32
C ARG A 18 14.62 8.04 23.34
N ILE A 19 14.19 6.84 23.72
CA ILE A 19 14.83 6.02 24.76
C ILE A 19 15.34 4.68 24.22
N LEU A 20 15.26 4.46 22.91
CA LEU A 20 15.67 3.22 22.27
C LEU A 20 17.20 3.13 22.23
N GLU A 21 17.78 2.20 22.99
CA GLU A 21 19.24 1.98 23.03
C GLU A 21 19.73 0.96 22.00
N SER A 22 18.87 0.02 21.59
CA SER A 22 19.20 -1.02 20.61
C SER A 22 17.97 -1.51 19.85
N TYR A 23 18.20 -2.09 18.68
CA TYR A 23 17.19 -2.75 17.85
C TYR A 23 17.77 -4.04 17.26
N GLN A 24 16.89 -4.96 16.84
CA GLN A 24 17.28 -6.20 16.18
C GLN A 24 16.94 -6.11 14.70
N LEU A 25 17.88 -6.48 13.84
CA LEU A 25 17.70 -6.56 12.39
C LEU A 25 18.05 -7.97 11.91
N CYS A 26 17.41 -8.42 10.83
CA CYS A 26 17.79 -9.62 10.11
C CYS A 26 18.44 -9.17 8.80
N GLU A 27 19.77 -8.98 8.82
CA GLU A 27 20.54 -8.44 7.68
C GLU A 27 20.52 -9.37 6.45
N ASP A 28 20.37 -10.67 6.68
CA ASP A 28 20.33 -11.68 5.62
C ASP A 28 18.95 -11.82 4.96
N LEU A 29 17.92 -11.13 5.47
CA LEU A 29 16.58 -11.21 4.93
C LEU A 29 16.47 -10.36 3.65
N SER A 30 16.51 -11.03 2.50
CA SER A 30 16.18 -10.43 1.21
C SER A 30 14.78 -10.87 0.78
N VAL A 31 13.92 -9.90 0.50
CA VAL A 31 12.54 -10.11 0.04
C VAL A 31 12.45 -9.56 -1.38
N ASP A 32 12.00 -10.41 -2.30
CA ASP A 32 11.62 -9.99 -3.65
C ASP A 32 10.19 -9.45 -3.63
N PHE A 33 10.03 -8.16 -3.95
CA PHE A 33 8.73 -7.49 -3.98
C PHE A 33 8.07 -7.54 -5.37
N ASP A 34 8.78 -8.00 -6.40
CA ASP A 34 8.24 -8.17 -7.74
C ASP A 34 7.45 -9.50 -7.88
N MET A 35 7.50 -10.36 -6.86
CA MET A 35 6.71 -11.59 -6.83
C MET A 35 5.25 -11.30 -6.45
N GLU A 36 4.31 -11.58 -7.36
CA GLU A 36 2.85 -11.50 -7.13
C GLU A 36 2.32 -12.52 -6.08
N ASN A 37 3.19 -13.22 -5.36
CA ASN A 37 2.85 -14.39 -4.53
C ASN A 37 3.36 -14.30 -3.09
N LYS A 38 2.79 -15.15 -2.23
CA LYS A 38 3.20 -15.32 -0.83
C LYS A 38 4.60 -15.91 -0.71
N GLY A 39 5.55 -15.10 -0.23
CA GLY A 39 6.88 -15.54 0.16
C GLY A 39 6.91 -15.97 1.63
N ARG A 40 7.57 -17.10 1.94
CA ARG A 40 7.79 -17.54 3.32
C ARG A 40 9.28 -17.61 3.60
N TYR A 41 9.73 -16.81 4.56
CA TYR A 41 11.12 -16.64 4.95
C TYR A 41 11.33 -17.21 6.36
N TRP A 42 12.50 -17.79 6.63
CA TRP A 42 12.84 -18.26 7.98
C TRP A 42 13.71 -17.21 8.67
N VAL A 43 13.20 -16.66 9.78
CA VAL A 43 13.90 -15.65 10.59
C VAL A 43 13.98 -16.17 12.02
N SER A 44 15.20 -16.36 12.54
CA SER A 44 15.44 -16.83 13.93
C SER A 44 14.64 -18.07 14.32
N GLY A 45 14.53 -19.04 13.42
CA GLY A 45 13.79 -20.27 13.69
C GLY A 45 12.26 -20.12 13.65
N ARG A 46 11.72 -19.03 13.06
CA ARG A 46 10.28 -18.84 12.87
C ARG A 46 9.96 -18.43 11.43
N PRO A 47 8.81 -18.86 10.89
CA PRO A 47 8.37 -18.44 9.58
C PRO A 47 7.82 -17.01 9.60
N LEU A 48 8.36 -16.16 8.73
CA LEU A 48 7.84 -14.85 8.37
C LEU A 48 7.17 -14.96 6.99
N THR A 49 5.91 -14.56 6.87
CA THR A 49 5.18 -14.54 5.61
C THR A 49 5.11 -13.12 5.07
N VAL A 50 5.52 -12.92 3.83
CA VAL A 50 5.32 -11.67 3.08
C VAL A 50 4.35 -11.96 1.94
N GLU A 51 3.35 -11.11 1.80
CA GLU A 51 2.35 -11.21 0.74
C GLU A 51 2.46 -9.95 -0.13
N GLY A 52 2.94 -10.12 -1.36
CA GLY A 52 2.79 -9.11 -2.39
C GLY A 52 1.31 -9.03 -2.76
N VAL A 53 0.72 -7.84 -2.64
CA VAL A 53 -0.68 -7.60 -2.99
C VAL A 53 -0.71 -6.50 -4.03
N ASP A 54 -1.31 -6.78 -5.19
CA ASP A 54 -1.55 -5.75 -6.18
C ASP A 54 -2.50 -4.69 -5.58
N SER A 55 -2.00 -3.45 -5.54
CA SER A 55 -2.73 -2.31 -4.98
C SER A 55 -3.92 -1.89 -5.85
N THR A 56 -3.90 -2.22 -7.15
CA THR A 56 -4.91 -1.77 -8.11
C THR A 56 -6.24 -2.51 -7.96
N PRO A 57 -6.30 -3.87 -7.96
CA PRO A 57 -7.55 -4.63 -7.87
C PRO A 57 -8.34 -4.33 -6.61
N LEU A 58 -7.68 -4.20 -5.46
CA LEU A 58 -8.35 -3.89 -4.20
C LEU A 58 -8.97 -2.50 -4.20
N TYR A 59 -8.25 -1.51 -4.74
CA TYR A 59 -8.75 -0.15 -4.82
C TYR A 59 -9.85 0.00 -5.90
N VAL A 60 -9.72 -0.70 -7.03
CA VAL A 60 -10.74 -0.78 -8.08
C VAL A 60 -12.01 -1.45 -7.55
N GLU A 61 -11.89 -2.54 -6.79
CA GLU A 61 -13.04 -3.19 -6.16
C GLU A 61 -13.76 -2.23 -5.21
N PHE A 62 -13.03 -1.52 -4.36
CA PHE A 62 -13.61 -0.53 -3.46
C PHE A 62 -14.32 0.60 -4.22
N THR A 63 -13.68 1.16 -5.25
CA THR A 63 -14.23 2.28 -6.01
C THR A 63 -15.43 1.87 -6.87
N SER A 64 -15.46 0.63 -7.38
CA SER A 64 -16.61 0.08 -8.11
C SER A 64 -17.87 -0.06 -7.25
N LYS A 65 -17.73 -0.15 -5.93
CA LYS A 65 -18.84 -0.14 -4.97
C LYS A 65 -19.37 1.28 -4.69
N VAL A 66 -18.59 2.31 -4.99
CA VAL A 66 -18.91 3.71 -4.73
C VAL A 66 -19.43 4.42 -5.98
N PHE A 67 -18.91 4.09 -7.15
CA PHE A 67 -19.22 4.76 -8.41
C PHE A 67 -19.81 3.79 -9.45
N ASP A 68 -20.75 4.27 -10.25
CA ASP A 68 -21.25 3.54 -11.43
C ASP A 68 -20.26 3.67 -12.60
N PHE A 69 -19.41 2.65 -12.74
CA PHE A 69 -18.41 2.60 -13.82
C PHE A 69 -19.04 2.42 -15.21
N ALA A 70 -20.23 1.84 -15.32
CA ALA A 70 -20.91 1.68 -16.59
C ALA A 70 -21.38 3.04 -17.13
N PHE A 71 -22.03 3.82 -16.26
CA PHE A 71 -22.44 5.19 -16.58
C PHE A 71 -21.22 6.07 -16.90
N LEU A 72 -20.17 6.04 -16.06
CA LEU A 72 -18.96 6.81 -16.32
C LEU A 72 -18.38 6.46 -17.69
N LYS A 73 -18.17 5.17 -17.98
CA LYS A 73 -17.60 4.72 -19.25
C LYS A 73 -18.42 5.21 -20.46
N GLU A 74 -19.74 5.13 -20.38
CA GLU A 74 -20.63 5.66 -21.43
C GLU A 74 -20.43 7.18 -21.62
N GLN A 75 -20.37 7.94 -20.54
CA GLN A 75 -20.15 9.39 -20.61
C GLN A 75 -18.79 9.76 -21.20
N PHE A 76 -17.72 9.04 -20.82
CA PHE A 76 -16.39 9.23 -21.40
C PHE A 76 -16.36 8.90 -22.89
N GLN A 77 -17.10 7.87 -23.33
CA GLN A 77 -17.14 7.45 -24.73
C GLN A 77 -17.99 8.37 -25.61
N GLN A 78 -19.19 8.75 -25.15
CA GLN A 78 -20.14 9.54 -25.94
C GLN A 78 -19.76 11.02 -26.02
N ASN A 79 -19.36 11.60 -24.89
CA ASN A 79 -19.10 13.04 -24.82
C ASN A 79 -17.63 13.40 -25.04
N SER A 80 -16.74 12.39 -25.09
CA SER A 80 -15.28 12.55 -25.27
C SER A 80 -14.71 13.77 -24.52
N PRO A 81 -14.98 13.91 -23.21
CA PRO A 81 -14.55 15.07 -22.45
C PRO A 81 -13.02 15.16 -22.49
N LYS A 82 -12.48 16.35 -22.79
CA LYS A 82 -11.05 16.60 -22.75
C LYS A 82 -10.58 16.61 -21.31
N ILE A 83 -9.94 15.53 -20.88
CA ILE A 83 -9.42 15.36 -19.53
C ILE A 83 -7.93 15.06 -19.63
N VAL A 84 -7.15 15.73 -18.79
CA VAL A 84 -5.72 15.50 -18.63
C VAL A 84 -5.54 15.00 -17.21
N ILE A 85 -4.99 13.79 -17.06
CA ILE A 85 -4.66 13.19 -15.77
C ILE A 85 -3.15 13.22 -15.66
N ASP A 86 -2.64 14.07 -14.76
CA ASP A 86 -1.22 14.15 -14.44
C ASP A 86 -0.99 13.52 -13.07
N CYS A 87 -0.26 12.40 -13.05
CA CYS A 87 0.11 11.68 -11.84
C CYS A 87 1.34 12.29 -11.12
N SER A 88 1.90 13.39 -11.62
CA SER A 88 3.01 14.14 -11.03
C SER A 88 4.22 13.27 -10.64
N ASN A 89 4.52 12.22 -11.44
CA ASN A 89 5.55 11.20 -11.17
C ASN A 89 5.40 10.47 -9.82
N GLY A 90 4.19 10.39 -9.26
CA GLY A 90 3.87 9.53 -8.12
C GLY A 90 3.86 8.04 -8.51
N GLY A 91 3.77 7.16 -7.50
CA GLY A 91 3.85 5.70 -7.63
C GLY A 91 2.64 5.03 -8.29
N ASN A 92 2.22 5.53 -9.45
CA ASN A 92 1.46 4.74 -10.43
C ASN A 92 2.50 4.19 -11.42
N SER A 93 3.17 3.11 -11.02
CA SER A 93 3.96 2.23 -11.88
C SER A 93 3.25 0.88 -11.94
#